data_AF-A0A087RVJ6-F1
#
_entry.id   AF-A0A087RVJ6-F1
#
_cell.length_a   1.000
_cell.length_b   1.000
_cell.length_c   1.000
_cell.angle_alpha   90.00
_cell.angle_beta   90.00
_cell.angle_gamma   90.00
#
_symmetry.space_group_name_H-M   'P 1'
#
loop_
_entity.id
_entity.type
_entity.pdbx_description
1 polymer ?
#
loop_
_entity_poly.entity_id
_entity_poly.type
_entity_poly.pdbx_seq_one_letter_code
_entity_poly.pdbx_strand_id
1 'polypeptide(L)'
;MGSSAASAFDKLFGLKLDGNSLVEYAGYGEKASAGSVHYDNVAASVLGGFVIVKTNPLQVTRIDPPTNLRMCIAVPKLDVPKKKTKVSRGVIPKKIKLTDSILNLSNATTIVAGFMKKDPELIGNSIKDVIVEPARQHMIPGFVKVKQNALKAGALGVTISGAGPSVIAFSKSSADLKKISSAMSRGFASANTKCQTVICKPSKGAADKRK
;
A
#
# COMPACT_ATOMS: atom_id res chain seq x y z
N MET A 1 15.17 -1.70 -5.36
CA MET A 1 16.45 -2.15 -5.93
C MET A 1 16.44 -3.65 -6.25
N GLY A 2 16.06 -4.53 -5.31
CA GLY A 2 15.95 -5.97 -5.58
C GLY A 2 14.97 -6.33 -6.71
N SER A 3 13.76 -5.74 -6.71
CA SER A 3 12.73 -6.01 -7.72
C SER A 3 13.17 -5.68 -9.16
N SER A 4 13.80 -4.53 -9.37
CA SER A 4 14.27 -4.10 -10.69
C SER A 4 15.45 -4.95 -11.19
N ALA A 5 16.34 -5.38 -10.28
CA ALA A 5 17.49 -6.21 -10.64
C ALA A 5 17.04 -7.64 -11.05
N ALA A 6 16.16 -8.27 -10.26
CA ALA A 6 15.64 -9.60 -10.57
C ALA A 6 14.93 -9.64 -11.93
N SER A 7 14.05 -8.67 -12.20
CA SER A 7 13.36 -8.55 -13.49
C SER A 7 14.30 -8.26 -14.67
N ALA A 8 15.43 -7.58 -14.43
CA ALA A 8 16.43 -7.33 -15.46
C ALA A 8 17.23 -8.60 -15.81
N PHE A 9 17.65 -9.37 -14.81
CA PHE A 9 18.41 -10.61 -15.01
C PHE A 9 17.59 -11.72 -15.66
N ASP A 10 16.34 -11.89 -15.22
CA ASP A 10 15.41 -12.85 -15.85
C ASP A 10 15.31 -12.61 -17.36
N LYS A 11 15.21 -11.34 -17.78
CA LYS A 11 15.18 -10.96 -19.19
C LYS A 11 16.52 -11.09 -19.89
N LEU A 12 17.60 -10.59 -19.28
CA LEU A 12 18.94 -10.58 -19.88
C LEU A 12 19.42 -12.00 -20.22
N PHE A 13 19.11 -12.96 -19.35
CA PHE A 13 19.52 -14.35 -19.51
C PHE A 13 18.39 -15.26 -20.02
N GLY A 14 17.20 -14.72 -20.32
CA GLY A 14 16.07 -15.50 -20.83
C GLY A 14 15.62 -16.63 -19.90
N LEU A 15 15.67 -16.42 -18.59
CA LEU A 15 15.46 -17.46 -17.57
C LEU A 15 14.01 -17.96 -17.51
N LYS A 16 13.05 -17.13 -17.96
CA LYS A 16 11.60 -17.44 -17.98
C LYS A 16 11.08 -17.82 -16.60
N LEU A 17 11.55 -17.11 -15.57
CA LEU A 17 11.12 -17.35 -14.20
C LEU A 17 9.63 -17.09 -14.03
N ASP A 18 8.95 -17.93 -13.25
CA ASP A 18 7.58 -17.65 -12.84
C ASP A 18 7.53 -16.50 -11.83
N GLY A 19 6.31 -16.01 -11.57
CA GLY A 19 6.10 -14.88 -10.67
C GLY A 19 6.56 -15.13 -9.24
N ASN A 20 6.45 -16.36 -8.72
CA ASN A 20 6.87 -16.69 -7.36
C ASN A 20 8.40 -16.70 -7.27
N SER A 21 9.09 -17.35 -8.21
CA SER A 21 10.56 -17.37 -8.26
C SER A 21 11.12 -15.96 -8.41
N LEU A 22 10.52 -15.13 -9.27
CA LEU A 22 10.98 -13.75 -9.46
C LEU A 22 10.84 -12.92 -8.18
N VAL A 23 9.75 -13.11 -7.43
CA VAL A 23 9.54 -12.47 -6.13
C VAL A 23 10.53 -13.00 -5.08
N GLU A 24 10.79 -14.30 -5.06
CA GLU A 24 11.75 -14.92 -4.15
C GLU A 24 13.15 -14.33 -4.33
N TYR A 25 13.66 -14.31 -5.56
CA TYR A 25 14.98 -13.74 -5.86
C TYR A 25 15.05 -12.25 -5.60
N ALA A 26 14.00 -11.49 -5.94
CA ALA A 26 13.91 -10.08 -5.58
C ALA A 26 13.94 -9.87 -4.05
N GLY A 27 13.35 -10.80 -3.29
CA GLY A 27 13.36 -10.83 -1.84
C GLY A 27 14.77 -10.98 -1.26
N TYR A 28 15.64 -11.81 -1.86
CA TYR A 28 17.05 -11.87 -1.44
C TYR A 28 17.77 -10.53 -1.57
N GLY A 29 17.47 -9.76 -2.63
CA GLY A 29 18.01 -8.40 -2.78
C GLY A 29 17.52 -7.44 -1.69
N GLU A 30 16.25 -7.55 -1.27
CA GLU A 30 15.72 -6.75 -0.15
C GLU A 30 16.37 -7.16 1.18
N LYS A 31 16.56 -8.47 1.42
CA LYS A 31 17.28 -8.97 2.60
C LYS A 31 18.69 -8.38 2.68
N ALA A 32 19.42 -8.38 1.57
CA ALA A 32 20.77 -7.83 1.50
C ALA A 32 20.80 -6.31 1.77
N SER A 33 19.82 -5.56 1.26
CA SER A 33 19.77 -4.09 1.40
C SER A 33 19.21 -3.61 2.74
N ALA A 34 18.24 -4.32 3.32
CA ALA A 34 17.43 -3.84 4.44
C ALA A 34 17.43 -4.79 5.66
N GLY A 35 18.10 -5.94 5.57
CA GLY A 35 18.25 -6.94 6.63
C GLY A 35 17.01 -7.81 6.87
N SER A 36 15.89 -7.56 6.21
CA SER A 36 14.67 -8.37 6.31
C SER A 36 13.87 -8.27 5.02
N VAL A 37 13.08 -9.30 4.70
CA VAL A 37 12.25 -9.35 3.49
C VAL A 37 10.80 -9.05 3.84
N HIS A 38 10.18 -8.13 3.10
CA HIS A 38 8.76 -7.80 3.11
C HIS A 38 8.18 -8.13 1.74
N TYR A 39 7.80 -9.41 1.59
CA TYR A 39 7.36 -9.97 0.32
C TYR A 39 6.14 -9.27 -0.29
N ASP A 40 5.30 -8.63 0.50
CA ASP A 40 4.18 -7.79 0.04
C ASP A 40 4.65 -6.62 -0.84
N ASN A 41 5.67 -5.88 -0.39
CA ASN A 41 6.25 -4.77 -1.16
C ASN A 41 7.03 -5.25 -2.38
N VAL A 42 7.82 -6.32 -2.20
CA VAL A 42 8.61 -6.92 -3.28
C VAL A 42 7.69 -7.42 -4.39
N ALA A 43 6.67 -8.20 -4.04
CA ALA A 43 5.71 -8.74 -4.99
C ALA A 43 4.98 -7.63 -5.76
N ALA A 44 4.47 -6.61 -5.07
CA ALA A 44 3.79 -5.49 -5.71
C ALA A 44 4.72 -4.72 -6.67
N SER A 45 6.00 -4.57 -6.29
CA SER A 45 7.00 -3.87 -7.10
C SER A 45 7.40 -4.65 -8.35
N VAL A 46 7.55 -5.98 -8.22
CA VAL A 46 7.93 -6.87 -9.32
C VAL A 46 6.75 -7.06 -10.27
N LEU A 47 5.63 -7.57 -9.76
CA LEU A 47 4.52 -8.08 -10.57
C LEU A 47 3.47 -7.00 -10.91
N GLY A 48 3.42 -5.93 -10.13
CA GLY A 48 2.38 -4.91 -10.23
C GLY A 48 0.99 -5.42 -9.86
N GLY A 49 0.00 -4.57 -10.11
CA GLY A 49 -1.40 -4.85 -9.80
C GLY A 49 -1.66 -4.91 -8.30
N PHE A 50 -2.62 -5.74 -7.90
CA PHE A 50 -2.91 -6.08 -6.52
C PHE A 50 -2.39 -7.49 -6.24
N VAL A 51 -1.59 -7.66 -5.19
CA VAL A 51 -0.95 -8.93 -4.87
C VAL A 51 -1.37 -9.41 -3.49
N ILE A 52 -1.57 -10.73 -3.38
CA ILE A 52 -1.81 -11.43 -2.12
C ILE A 52 -0.64 -12.37 -1.91
N VAL A 53 0.02 -12.26 -0.75
CA VAL A 53 1.24 -13.00 -0.45
C VAL A 53 1.00 -13.96 0.70
N LYS A 54 1.21 -15.25 0.43
CA LYS A 54 1.41 -16.31 1.43
C LYS A 54 2.91 -16.60 1.50
N THR A 55 3.49 -16.70 2.69
CA THR A 55 4.95 -16.80 2.86
C THR A 55 5.45 -18.19 3.26
N ASN A 56 4.56 -19.16 3.49
CA ASN A 56 4.95 -20.54 3.84
C ASN A 56 3.97 -21.59 3.28
N PRO A 57 4.27 -22.22 2.13
CA PRO A 57 5.32 -21.85 1.16
C PRO A 57 5.04 -20.47 0.54
N LEU A 58 6.07 -19.84 -0.07
CA LEU A 58 5.88 -18.58 -0.79
C LEU A 58 4.94 -18.80 -1.99
N GLN A 59 3.83 -18.09 -2.00
CA GLN A 59 2.86 -18.10 -3.08
C GLN A 59 2.27 -16.71 -3.23
N VAL A 60 2.35 -16.17 -4.44
CA VAL A 60 1.86 -14.84 -4.76
C VAL A 60 0.74 -14.93 -5.79
N THR A 61 -0.43 -14.44 -5.40
CA THR A 61 -1.57 -14.31 -6.30
C THR A 61 -1.67 -12.86 -6.76
N ARG A 62 -1.61 -12.62 -8.08
CA ARG A 62 -1.77 -11.31 -8.68
C ARG A 62 -3.18 -11.17 -9.28
N ILE A 63 -3.82 -10.05 -8.99
CA ILE A 63 -5.11 -9.66 -9.57
C ILE A 63 -4.92 -8.33 -10.29
N ASP A 64 -5.38 -8.26 -11.55
CA ASP A 64 -5.39 -6.99 -12.26
C ASP A 64 -6.36 -6.02 -11.57
N PRO A 65 -5.98 -4.76 -11.38
CA PRO A 65 -6.84 -3.78 -10.73
C PRO A 65 -7.97 -3.29 -11.66
N PRO A 66 -9.07 -2.73 -11.10
CA PRO A 66 -10.04 -1.99 -11.90
C PRO A 66 -9.36 -0.84 -12.66
N THR A 67 -9.68 -0.65 -13.94
CA THR A 67 -9.05 0.38 -14.78
C THR A 67 -9.42 1.81 -14.35
N ASN A 68 -10.58 1.95 -13.70
CA ASN A 68 -11.08 3.19 -13.11
C ASN A 68 -10.60 3.42 -11.66
N LEU A 69 -9.80 2.54 -11.06
CA LEU A 69 -9.25 2.75 -9.72
C LEU A 69 -8.15 3.82 -9.73
N ARG A 70 -8.22 4.77 -8.81
CA ARG A 70 -7.23 5.84 -8.61
C ARG A 70 -6.88 5.98 -7.14
N MET A 71 -5.68 6.51 -6.91
CA MET A 71 -5.16 6.74 -5.57
C MET A 71 -4.58 8.14 -5.46
N CYS A 72 -4.77 8.78 -4.32
CA CYS A 72 -4.06 9.99 -3.92
C CYS A 72 -3.15 9.62 -2.74
N ILE A 73 -1.85 9.85 -2.88
CA ILE A 73 -0.87 9.60 -1.84
C ILE A 73 -0.41 10.95 -1.31
N ALA A 74 -0.44 11.13 0.01
CA ALA A 74 0.14 12.28 0.69
C ALA A 74 1.33 11.81 1.54
N VAL A 75 2.51 12.33 1.23
CA VAL A 75 3.78 12.02 1.87
C VAL A 75 4.16 13.21 2.75
N PRO A 76 4.03 13.12 4.09
CA PRO A 76 4.39 14.22 4.96
C PRO A 76 5.92 14.36 5.04
N LYS A 77 6.39 15.60 5.08
CA LYS A 77 7.78 15.96 5.30
C LYS A 77 8.03 15.95 6.80
N LEU A 78 8.57 14.84 7.29
CA LEU A 78 8.87 14.60 8.70
C LEU A 78 10.31 14.12 8.81
N ASP A 79 10.98 14.49 9.90
CA ASP A 79 12.23 13.85 10.29
C ASP A 79 11.91 12.45 10.81
N VAL A 80 12.09 11.46 9.93
CA VAL A 80 11.77 10.06 10.24
C VAL A 80 12.95 9.44 10.99
N PRO A 81 12.76 8.92 12.22
CA PRO A 81 13.85 8.30 12.98
C PRO A 81 14.48 7.12 12.24
N LYS A 82 15.79 6.91 12.44
CA LYS A 82 16.47 5.66 12.05
C LYS A 82 15.69 4.49 12.69
N LYS A 83 15.36 3.45 11.89
CA LYS A 83 14.57 2.26 12.30
C LYS A 83 13.05 2.46 12.46
N LYS A 84 12.44 3.45 11.80
CA LYS A 84 10.98 3.68 11.82
C LYS A 84 10.12 2.43 11.60
N THR A 85 10.48 1.56 10.65
CA THR A 85 9.72 0.33 10.36
C THR A 85 9.70 -0.62 11.57
N LYS A 86 10.81 -0.70 12.33
CA LYS A 86 10.87 -1.49 13.56
C LYS A 86 9.97 -0.91 14.66
N VAL A 87 10.00 0.42 14.84
CA VAL A 87 9.15 1.12 15.81
C VAL A 87 7.66 0.95 15.46
N SER A 88 7.30 1.15 14.19
CA SER A 88 5.93 1.00 13.67
C SER A 88 5.39 -0.44 13.77
N ARG A 89 6.28 -1.44 13.89
CA ARG A 89 5.90 -2.83 14.23
C ARG A 89 5.76 -3.05 15.73
N GLY A 90 6.60 -2.41 16.53
CA GLY A 90 6.56 -2.51 17.99
C GLY A 90 5.28 -1.99 18.63
N VAL A 91 4.60 -1.04 17.99
CA VAL A 91 3.32 -0.49 18.49
C VAL A 91 2.11 -1.39 18.23
N ILE A 92 2.23 -2.42 17.40
CA ILE A 92 1.12 -3.33 17.08
C ILE A 92 0.85 -4.23 18.30
N PRO A 93 -0.42 -4.39 18.73
CA PRO A 93 -0.75 -5.24 19.87
C PRO A 93 -0.39 -6.71 19.60
N LYS A 94 0.19 -7.38 20.60
CA LYS A 94 0.52 -8.82 20.55
C LYS A 94 -0.71 -9.72 20.70
N LYS A 95 -1.80 -9.19 21.27
CA LYS A 95 -3.07 -9.89 21.47
C LYS A 95 -4.18 -8.98 20.95
N ILE A 96 -5.11 -9.55 20.19
CA ILE A 96 -6.27 -8.86 19.62
C ILE A 96 -7.54 -9.58 20.04
N LYS A 97 -8.67 -8.88 20.06
CA LYS A 97 -9.96 -9.54 20.24
C LYS A 97 -10.28 -10.37 19.01
N LEU A 98 -10.90 -11.54 19.21
CA LEU A 98 -11.36 -12.37 18.09
C LEU A 98 -12.33 -11.59 17.17
N THR A 99 -13.19 -10.75 17.75
CA THR A 99 -14.11 -9.87 17.02
C THR A 99 -13.40 -8.92 16.05
N ASP A 100 -12.27 -8.35 16.48
CA ASP A 100 -11.49 -7.43 15.66
C ASP A 100 -10.79 -8.20 14.52
N SER A 101 -10.32 -9.41 14.81
CA SER A 101 -9.74 -10.32 13.80
C SER A 101 -10.77 -10.70 12.74
N ILE A 102 -12.00 -11.04 13.14
CA ILE A 102 -13.09 -11.40 12.22
C ILE A 102 -13.45 -10.19 11.34
N LEU A 103 -13.54 -9.00 11.93
CA LEU A 103 -13.84 -7.77 11.19
C LEU A 103 -12.76 -7.45 10.15
N ASN A 104 -11.48 -7.47 10.54
CA ASN A 104 -10.39 -7.23 9.60
C ASN A 104 -10.31 -8.31 8.51
N LEU A 105 -10.56 -9.58 8.84
CA LEU A 105 -10.60 -10.66 7.86
C LEU A 105 -11.73 -10.46 6.84
N SER A 106 -12.93 -10.12 7.30
CA SER A 106 -14.08 -9.80 6.44
C SER A 106 -13.78 -8.62 5.51
N ASN A 107 -13.18 -7.56 6.03
CA ASN A 107 -12.77 -6.40 5.24
C ASN A 107 -11.70 -6.78 4.20
N ALA A 108 -10.69 -7.56 4.59
CA ALA A 108 -9.62 -8.00 3.69
C ALA A 108 -10.15 -8.89 2.56
N THR A 109 -11.01 -9.87 2.86
CA THR A 109 -11.61 -10.74 1.83
C THR A 109 -12.56 -9.95 0.92
N THR A 110 -13.26 -8.95 1.44
CA THR A 110 -14.10 -8.07 0.64
C THR A 110 -13.27 -7.17 -0.30
N ILE A 111 -12.10 -6.69 0.14
CA ILE A 111 -11.14 -6.01 -0.75
C ILE A 111 -10.74 -6.92 -1.91
N VAL A 112 -10.39 -8.19 -1.63
CA VAL A 112 -10.07 -9.19 -2.67
C VAL A 112 -11.24 -9.34 -3.64
N ALA A 113 -12.47 -9.51 -3.12
CA ALA A 113 -13.67 -9.60 -3.95
C ALA A 113 -13.88 -8.34 -4.81
N GLY A 114 -13.62 -7.14 -4.28
CA GLY A 114 -13.68 -5.88 -5.03
C GLY A 114 -12.68 -5.83 -6.18
N PHE A 115 -11.46 -6.32 -5.98
CA PHE A 115 -10.47 -6.45 -7.07
C PHE A 115 -10.91 -7.46 -8.13
N MET A 116 -11.46 -8.61 -7.73
CA MET A 116 -11.97 -9.62 -8.66
C MET A 116 -13.17 -9.10 -9.48
N LYS A 117 -14.08 -8.37 -8.83
CA LYS A 117 -15.28 -7.78 -9.45
C LYS A 117 -15.02 -6.47 -10.20
N LYS A 118 -13.78 -5.95 -10.17
CA LYS A 118 -13.40 -4.64 -10.73
C LYS A 118 -14.24 -3.49 -10.15
N ASP A 119 -14.52 -3.54 -8.85
CA ASP A 119 -15.38 -2.58 -8.15
C ASP A 119 -14.56 -1.71 -7.16
N PRO A 120 -14.20 -0.46 -7.53
CA PRO A 120 -13.50 0.45 -6.65
C PRO A 120 -14.26 0.84 -5.38
N GLU A 121 -15.59 0.86 -5.42
CA GLU A 121 -16.42 1.21 -4.26
C GLU A 121 -16.35 0.11 -3.21
N LEU A 122 -16.48 -1.15 -3.65
CA LEU A 122 -16.30 -2.30 -2.77
C LEU A 122 -14.89 -2.32 -2.17
N ILE A 123 -13.85 -2.02 -2.98
CA ILE A 123 -12.47 -1.91 -2.47
C ILE A 123 -12.38 -0.82 -1.41
N GLY A 124 -12.77 0.43 -1.74
CA GLY A 124 -12.57 1.58 -0.87
C GLY A 124 -13.37 1.51 0.43
N ASN A 125 -14.65 1.10 0.36
CA ASN A 125 -15.52 0.99 1.52
C ASN A 125 -15.05 -0.09 2.51
N SER A 126 -14.33 -1.11 2.03
CA SER A 126 -13.73 -2.15 2.86
C SER A 126 -12.36 -1.78 3.43
N ILE A 127 -11.83 -0.58 3.16
CA ILE A 127 -10.58 -0.09 3.77
C ILE A 127 -10.89 0.41 5.18
N LYS A 128 -11.07 -0.55 6.08
CA LYS A 128 -11.30 -0.35 7.51
C LYS A 128 -10.48 -1.35 8.30
N ASP A 129 -9.43 -0.84 8.93
CA ASP A 129 -8.57 -1.60 9.82
C ASP A 129 -8.80 -1.14 11.26
N VAL A 130 -9.24 -2.07 12.12
CA VAL A 130 -9.50 -1.81 13.54
C VAL A 130 -8.36 -2.25 14.46
N ILE A 131 -7.26 -2.77 13.89
CA ILE A 131 -6.13 -3.32 14.66
C ILE A 131 -4.87 -2.48 14.45
N VAL A 132 -4.37 -2.38 13.22
CA VAL A 132 -3.03 -1.82 12.95
C VAL A 132 -3.10 -0.31 12.77
N GLU A 133 -4.09 0.22 12.06
CA GLU A 133 -4.30 1.66 11.89
C GLU A 133 -4.47 2.38 13.24
N PRO A 134 -5.33 1.94 14.18
CA PRO A 134 -5.46 2.61 15.47
C PRO A 134 -4.16 2.58 16.29
N ALA A 135 -3.40 1.49 16.19
CA ALA A 135 -2.11 1.35 16.84
C ALA A 135 -1.01 2.23 16.21
N ARG A 136 -1.15 2.70 14.96
CA ARG A 136 -0.12 3.48 14.25
C ARG A 136 -0.47 4.95 14.05
N GLN A 137 -1.75 5.31 14.01
CA GLN A 137 -2.19 6.66 13.62
C GLN A 137 -1.58 7.78 14.47
N HIS A 138 -1.28 7.52 15.75
CA HIS A 138 -0.68 8.50 16.65
C HIS A 138 0.76 8.87 16.26
N MET A 139 1.44 8.04 15.47
CA MET A 139 2.78 8.32 14.95
C MET A 139 2.77 9.23 13.71
N ILE A 140 1.58 9.58 13.20
CA ILE A 140 1.41 10.35 11.96
C ILE A 140 0.67 11.64 12.32
N PRO A 141 1.39 12.77 12.44
CA PRO A 141 0.79 14.07 12.73
C PRO A 141 -0.36 14.39 11.76
N GLY A 142 -1.52 14.74 12.30
CA GLY A 142 -2.68 15.13 11.50
C GLY A 142 -3.41 13.99 10.79
N PHE A 143 -3.05 12.72 10.97
CA PHE A 143 -3.67 11.58 10.26
C PHE A 143 -5.21 11.60 10.29
N VAL A 144 -5.80 11.81 11.46
CA VAL A 144 -7.26 11.84 11.63
C VAL A 144 -7.89 12.92 10.76
N LYS A 145 -7.28 14.12 10.69
CA LYS A 145 -7.75 15.22 9.84
C LYS A 145 -7.55 14.93 8.36
N VAL A 146 -6.42 14.33 7.98
CA VAL A 146 -6.18 13.87 6.60
C VAL A 146 -7.26 12.90 6.16
N LYS A 147 -7.55 11.87 6.97
CA LYS A 147 -8.58 10.87 6.70
C LYS A 147 -9.97 11.49 6.58
N GLN A 148 -10.39 12.29 7.55
CA GLN A 148 -11.69 12.96 7.53
C GLN A 148 -11.86 13.89 6.31
N ASN A 149 -10.84 14.70 6.02
CA ASN A 149 -10.89 15.65 4.91
C ASN A 149 -10.95 14.94 3.55
N ALA A 150 -10.18 13.87 3.37
CA ALA A 150 -10.18 13.10 2.14
C ALA A 150 -11.53 12.39 1.89
N LEU A 151 -12.11 11.78 2.94
CA LEU A 151 -13.43 11.15 2.85
C LEU A 151 -14.51 12.18 2.50
N LYS A 152 -14.53 13.34 3.18
CA LYS A 152 -15.45 14.46 2.86
C LYS A 152 -15.26 15.01 1.44
N ALA A 153 -14.07 14.85 0.87
CA ALA A 153 -13.76 15.26 -0.50
C ALA A 153 -14.16 14.22 -1.56
N GLY A 154 -14.64 13.04 -1.17
CA GLY A 154 -15.08 11.97 -2.08
C GLY A 154 -14.10 10.81 -2.23
N ALA A 155 -13.15 10.64 -1.30
CA ALA A 155 -12.41 9.38 -1.21
C ALA A 155 -13.32 8.25 -0.73
N LEU A 156 -13.17 7.05 -1.29
CA LEU A 156 -13.93 5.86 -0.92
C LEU A 156 -13.34 5.19 0.33
N GLY A 157 -12.02 5.22 0.46
CA GLY A 157 -11.29 4.64 1.59
C GLY A 157 -9.97 5.36 1.80
N VAL A 158 -9.52 5.44 3.05
CA VAL A 158 -8.27 6.12 3.43
C VAL A 158 -7.58 5.34 4.53
N THR A 159 -6.29 5.06 4.34
CA THR A 159 -5.47 4.37 5.34
C THR A 159 -4.00 4.77 5.26
N ILE A 160 -3.19 4.22 6.15
CA ILE A 160 -1.74 4.40 6.19
C ILE A 160 -1.11 3.56 5.07
N SER A 161 -0.22 4.17 4.29
CA SER A 161 0.55 3.45 3.28
C SER A 161 1.73 2.72 3.94
N GLY A 162 1.70 1.40 3.95
CA GLY A 162 2.72 0.55 4.56
C GLY A 162 2.90 0.81 6.06
N ALA A 163 4.14 1.09 6.47
CA ALA A 163 4.46 1.46 7.86
C ALA A 163 4.25 2.95 8.19
N GLY A 164 3.77 3.75 7.23
CA GLY A 164 3.66 5.20 7.32
C GLY A 164 4.98 5.93 7.05
N PRO A 165 5.01 7.27 7.10
CA PRO A 165 3.94 8.16 7.54
C PRO A 165 3.01 8.60 6.38
N SER A 166 3.27 8.10 5.17
CA SER A 166 2.45 8.37 4.00
C SER A 166 1.01 7.86 4.22
N VAL A 167 0.05 8.63 3.73
CA VAL A 167 -1.37 8.29 3.76
C VAL A 167 -1.84 8.13 2.33
N ILE A 168 -2.65 7.10 2.09
CA ILE A 168 -3.21 6.78 0.78
C ILE A 168 -4.73 6.83 0.84
N ALA A 169 -5.32 7.51 -0.12
CA ALA A 169 -6.76 7.58 -0.34
C ALA A 169 -7.11 6.92 -1.67
N PHE A 170 -8.17 6.11 -1.70
CA PHE A 170 -8.66 5.41 -2.88
C PHE A 170 -9.91 6.09 -3.41
N SER A 171 -10.04 6.19 -4.74
CA SER A 171 -11.22 6.74 -5.39
C SER A 171 -11.36 6.22 -6.82
N LYS A 172 -12.42 6.65 -7.51
CA LYS A 172 -12.65 6.38 -8.93
C LYS A 172 -11.99 7.44 -9.81
N SER A 173 -11.68 7.12 -11.06
CA SER A 173 -11.17 8.07 -12.05
C SER A 173 -12.16 9.18 -12.41
N SER A 174 -13.45 8.99 -12.13
CA SER A 174 -14.49 10.01 -12.29
C SER A 174 -14.59 10.99 -11.13
N ALA A 175 -13.89 10.76 -10.02
CA ALA A 175 -13.89 11.67 -8.87
C ALA A 175 -12.96 12.87 -9.08
N ASP A 176 -13.17 13.93 -8.31
CA ASP A 176 -12.26 15.07 -8.27
C ASP A 176 -11.00 14.74 -7.42
N LEU A 177 -10.04 14.09 -8.06
CA LEU A 177 -8.78 13.66 -7.41
C LEU A 177 -7.94 14.84 -6.94
N LYS A 178 -8.04 16.01 -7.58
CA LYS A 178 -7.33 17.22 -7.16
C LYS A 178 -7.91 17.76 -5.85
N LYS A 179 -9.24 17.74 -5.71
CA LYS A 179 -9.92 18.10 -4.46
C LYS A 179 -9.54 17.16 -3.33
N ILE A 180 -9.55 15.84 -3.57
CA ILE A 180 -9.12 14.84 -2.57
C ILE A 180 -7.66 15.07 -2.14
N SER A 181 -6.75 15.18 -3.12
CA SER A 181 -5.33 15.43 -2.87
C SER A 181 -5.08 16.72 -2.08
N SER A 182 -5.77 17.81 -2.43
CA SER A 182 -5.69 19.09 -1.70
C SER A 182 -6.26 18.99 -0.28
N ALA A 183 -7.34 18.22 -0.10
CA ALA A 183 -7.95 17.99 1.21
C ALA A 183 -7.02 17.20 2.14
N MET A 184 -6.30 16.20 1.61
CA MET A 184 -5.25 15.49 2.35
C MET A 184 -4.14 16.44 2.77
N SER A 185 -3.68 17.31 1.86
CA SER A 185 -2.63 18.29 2.16
C SER A 185 -3.04 19.27 3.27
N ARG A 186 -4.27 19.79 3.23
CA ARG A 186 -4.83 20.62 4.32
C ARG A 186 -4.92 19.87 5.65
N GLY A 187 -5.19 18.56 5.61
CA GLY A 187 -5.19 17.71 6.80
C GLY A 187 -3.84 17.71 7.51
N PHE A 188 -2.75 17.51 6.77
CA PHE A 188 -1.39 17.61 7.32
C PHE A 188 -1.03 19.04 7.76
N ALA A 189 -1.43 20.05 6.98
CA ALA A 189 -1.19 21.45 7.32
C ALA A 189 -1.83 21.85 8.67
N SER A 190 -2.99 21.27 9.02
CA SER A 190 -3.63 21.53 10.33
C SER A 190 -2.82 21.01 11.54
N ALA A 191 -1.82 20.16 11.29
CA ALA A 191 -0.85 19.71 12.28
C ALA A 191 0.56 20.28 12.00
N ASN A 192 0.65 21.46 11.36
CA ASN A 192 1.89 22.14 10.99
C ASN A 192 2.87 21.26 10.18
N THR A 193 2.35 20.27 9.46
CA THR A 193 3.15 19.32 8.68
C THR A 193 3.00 19.62 7.20
N LYS A 194 4.11 19.94 6.53
CA LYS A 194 4.13 20.05 5.06
C LYS A 194 4.03 18.64 4.46
N CYS A 195 3.41 18.51 3.29
CA CYS A 195 3.40 17.23 2.57
C CYS A 195 3.56 17.44 1.07
N GLN A 196 4.04 16.40 0.38
CA GLN A 196 3.93 16.27 -1.06
C GLN A 196 2.76 15.35 -1.38
N THR A 197 1.97 15.66 -2.40
CA THR A 197 0.89 14.78 -2.84
C THR A 197 1.14 14.27 -4.26
N VAL A 198 0.68 13.05 -4.54
CA VAL A 198 0.79 12.39 -5.84
C VAL A 198 -0.54 11.72 -6.15
N ILE A 199 -1.09 11.99 -7.33
CA ILE A 199 -2.24 11.27 -7.88
C ILE A 199 -1.70 10.17 -8.78
N CYS A 200 -2.10 8.93 -8.55
CA CYS A 200 -1.60 7.78 -9.29
C CYS A 200 -2.68 6.73 -9.57
N LYS A 201 -2.29 5.73 -10.33
CA LYS A 201 -3.05 4.51 -10.61
C LYS A 201 -2.18 3.29 -10.31
N PRO A 202 -2.77 2.11 -10.10
CA PRO A 202 -1.99 0.89 -9.89
C PRO A 202 -0.96 0.65 -11.01
N SER A 203 0.25 0.22 -10.63
CA SER A 203 1.35 -0.06 -11.57
C SER A 203 1.18 -1.42 -12.25
N LYS A 204 1.83 -1.60 -13.40
CA LYS A 204 2.01 -2.90 -14.06
C LYS A 204 3.25 -3.66 -13.58
N GLY A 205 3.92 -3.18 -12.54
CA GLY A 205 5.11 -3.80 -11.95
C GLY A 205 6.39 -3.17 -12.48
N ALA A 206 7.51 -3.89 -12.34
CA ALA A 206 8.79 -3.47 -12.86
C ALA A 206 8.74 -3.49 -14.40
N ALA A 207 8.45 -2.34 -15.00
CA ALA A 207 8.42 -2.17 -16.45
C ALA A 207 9.74 -1.59 -16.96
N ASP A 208 10.24 -2.17 -18.07
CA ASP A 208 11.28 -1.53 -18.89
C ASP A 208 10.61 -0.38 -19.67
N LYS A 209 11.22 0.82 -19.62
CA LYS A 209 10.78 1.98 -20.42
C LYS A 209 11.32 1.96 -21.85
N ARG A 210 11.89 0.85 -22.31
CA ARG A 210 12.26 0.66 -23.73
C ARG A 210 11.15 -0.07 -24.47
N LYS A 211 10.24 0.71 -25.04
CA LYS A 211 9.52 0.38 -26.27
C LYS A 211 9.66 1.57 -27.21
#